data_AF-A0A354BNZ1-F1
#
_entry.id   AF-A0A354BNZ1-F1
#
_cell.length_a   1.000
_cell.length_b   1.000
_cell.length_c   1.000
_cell.angle_alpha   90.00
_cell.angle_beta   90.00
_cell.angle_gamma   90.00
#
_symmetry.space_group_name_H-M   'P 1'
#
loop_
_entity.id
_entity.type
_entity.pdbx_description
1 polymer ?
#
loop_
_entity_poly.entity_id
_entity_poly.type
_entity_poly.pdbx_seq_one_letter_code
_entity_poly.pdbx_strand_id
1 'polypeptide(L)'
;MNSRVKNLLFWVVVGLFMILLFNLFSVPTHAPEEEVIFSDFMSKLDKGDFEKVIIKGNHISGVLKDKTRIRTYSADYPDFVKVLREREVQIEVKPPDESPWYIT
;
A
#
# COMPACT_ATOMS: atom_id res chain seq x y z
N MET A 1 39.16 -5.99 33.55
CA MET A 1 38.33 -5.97 32.32
C MET A 1 37.20 -6.96 32.51
N ASN A 2 36.00 -6.48 32.83
CA ASN A 2 34.88 -7.33 33.21
C ASN A 2 34.39 -8.15 32.00
N SER A 3 34.79 -9.43 31.93
CA SER A 3 34.33 -10.37 30.89
C SER A 3 32.80 -10.46 30.79
N ARG A 4 32.09 -10.13 31.87
CA ARG A 4 30.62 -9.99 31.90
C ARG A 4 30.13 -8.81 31.05
N VAL A 5 30.82 -7.66 31.08
CA VAL A 5 30.51 -6.47 30.27
C VAL A 5 30.81 -6.73 28.80
N LYS A 6 31.89 -7.44 28.49
CA LYS A 6 32.25 -7.81 27.10
C LYS A 6 31.21 -8.73 26.46
N ASN A 7 30.70 -9.72 27.21
CA ASN A 7 29.61 -10.56 26.74
C ASN A 7 28.30 -9.79 26.56
N LEU A 8 27.97 -8.89 27.50
CA LEU A 8 26.78 -8.07 27.41
C LEU A 8 26.82 -7.14 26.18
N LEU A 9 27.97 -6.53 25.91
CA LEU A 9 28.18 -5.66 24.76
C LEU A 9 28.01 -6.42 23.44
N PHE A 10 28.51 -7.65 23.35
CA PHE A 10 28.33 -8.50 22.18
C PHE A 10 26.83 -8.76 21.91
N TRP A 11 26.06 -9.13 22.93
CA TRP A 11 24.62 -9.36 22.79
C TRP A 11 23.85 -8.10 22.36
N VAL A 12 24.22 -6.92 22.88
CA VAL A 12 23.63 -5.64 22.46
C VAL A 12 23.91 -5.35 21.00
N VAL A 13 25.13 -5.58 20.52
CA VAL A 13 25.49 -5.39 19.11
C VAL A 13 24.71 -6.35 18.20
N VAL A 14 24.57 -7.62 18.59
CA VAL A 14 23.77 -8.60 17.85
C VAL A 14 22.29 -8.19 17.78
N GLY A 15 21.70 -7.74 18.90
CA GLY A 15 20.33 -7.23 18.92
C GLY A 15 20.14 -6.01 18.03
N LEU A 16 21.11 -5.09 18.03
CA LEU A 16 21.10 -3.91 17.17
C LEU A 16 21.14 -4.29 15.68
N PHE A 17 21.99 -5.23 15.29
CA PHE A 17 22.01 -5.76 13.92
C PHE A 17 20.69 -6.42 13.54
N MET A 18 20.04 -7.13 14.46
CA MET A 18 18.75 -7.77 14.20
C MET A 18 17.64 -6.73 13.92
N ILE A 19 17.61 -5.62 14.67
CA ILE A 19 16.69 -4.50 14.43
C ILE A 19 16.97 -3.83 13.09
N LEU A 20 18.25 -3.60 12.76
CA LEU A 20 18.66 -2.99 11.49
C LEU A 20 18.25 -3.85 10.29
N LEU A 21 18.50 -5.17 10.36
CA LEU A 21 18.08 -6.10 9.32
C LEU A 21 16.55 -6.14 9.21
N PHE A 22 15.85 -6.20 10.34
CA PHE A 22 14.38 -6.17 10.33
C PHE A 22 13.85 -4.89 9.65
N ASN A 23 14.48 -3.74 9.88
CA ASN A 23 14.12 -2.48 9.22
C ASN A 23 14.35 -2.53 7.70
N LEU A 24 15.46 -3.12 7.24
CA LEU A 24 15.78 -3.27 5.82
C LEU A 24 14.84 -4.24 5.09
N PHE A 25 14.44 -5.33 5.74
CA PHE A 25 13.47 -6.28 5.19
C PHE A 25 12.02 -5.80 5.31
N SER A 26 11.74 -4.85 6.22
CA SER A 26 10.41 -4.25 6.39
C SER A 26 10.17 -3.03 5.50
N VAL A 27 11.08 -2.70 4.58
CA VAL A 27 10.81 -1.66 3.58
C VAL A 27 9.58 -2.10 2.80
N PRO A 28 8.46 -1.38 2.91
CA PRO A 28 7.26 -1.77 2.19
C PRO A 28 7.59 -1.77 0.71
N THR A 29 7.45 -2.92 0.05
CA THR A 29 7.59 -3.09 -1.40
C THR A 29 6.39 -2.46 -2.12
N HIS A 30 5.98 -1.26 -1.69
CA HIS A 30 5.06 -0.45 -2.46
C HIS A 30 5.85 0.04 -3.67
N ALA A 31 5.58 -0.58 -4.83
CA ALA A 31 5.89 0.05 -6.10
C ALA A 31 5.43 1.51 -6.03
N PRO A 32 6.17 2.48 -6.59
CA PRO A 32 5.75 3.88 -6.57
C PRO A 32 4.33 3.98 -7.15
N GLU A 33 3.36 4.26 -6.28
CA GLU A 33 1.99 4.51 -6.67
C GLU A 33 1.89 5.99 -7.00
N GLU A 34 1.72 6.31 -8.28
CA GLU A 34 1.53 7.69 -8.70
C GLU A 34 0.17 8.17 -8.21
N GLU A 35 0.15 9.26 -7.45
CA GLU A 35 -1.08 9.85 -6.96
C GLU A 35 -1.70 10.74 -8.04
N VAL A 36 -2.92 10.40 -8.43
CA VAL A 36 -3.68 11.12 -9.46
C VAL A 36 -4.99 11.63 -8.89
N ILE A 37 -5.46 12.76 -9.43
CA ILE A 37 -6.78 13.28 -9.09
C ILE A 37 -7.88 12.32 -9.57
N PHE A 38 -9.00 12.31 -8.84
CA PHE A 38 -10.10 11.37 -9.10
C PHE A 38 -10.65 11.48 -10.53
N SER A 39 -10.74 12.69 -11.09
CA SER A 39 -11.19 12.91 -12.47
C SER A 39 -10.28 12.25 -13.51
N ASP A 40 -8.96 12.26 -13.28
CA ASP A 40 -7.98 11.65 -14.20
C ASP A 40 -8.02 10.13 -14.10
N PHE A 41 -8.23 9.62 -12.88
CA PHE A 41 -8.50 8.20 -12.66
C PHE A 41 -9.73 7.75 -13.44
N MET A 42 -10.86 8.47 -13.30
CA MET A 42 -12.09 8.17 -14.04
C MET A 42 -11.90 8.27 -15.55
N SER A 43 -11.15 9.28 -16.02
CA SER A 43 -10.83 9.43 -17.45
C SER A 43 -10.03 8.24 -18.00
N LYS A 44 -9.08 7.70 -17.22
CA LYS A 44 -8.34 6.46 -17.57
C LYS A 44 -9.24 5.22 -17.48
N LEU A 45 -10.20 5.21 -16.55
CA LEU A 45 -11.16 4.13 -16.39
C LEU A 45 -12.11 4.05 -17.58
N ASP A 46 -12.58 5.20 -18.06
CA ASP A 46 -13.43 5.28 -19.24
C ASP A 46 -12.72 4.88 -20.53
N LYS A 47 -11.39 5.09 -20.61
CA LYS A 47 -10.55 4.58 -21.70
C LYS A 47 -10.37 3.06 -21.66
N GLY A 48 -10.69 2.41 -20.54
CA GLY A 48 -10.50 0.97 -20.37
C GLY A 48 -9.05 0.57 -20.17
N ASP A 49 -8.22 1.46 -19.62
CA ASP A 49 -6.79 1.21 -19.40
C ASP A 49 -6.51 0.37 -18.14
N PHE A 50 -7.51 0.13 -17.30
CA PHE A 50 -7.37 -0.64 -16.06
C PHE A 50 -7.54 -2.14 -16.29
N GLU A 51 -6.70 -2.90 -15.60
CA GLU A 51 -6.82 -4.34 -15.44
C GLU A 51 -7.48 -4.67 -14.10
N LYS A 52 -7.10 -3.97 -13.03
CA LYS A 52 -7.53 -4.24 -11.67
C LYS A 52 -7.65 -2.98 -10.84
N VAL A 53 -8.67 -2.91 -9.98
CA VAL A 53 -8.87 -1.84 -9.01
C VAL A 53 -9.04 -2.44 -7.61
N ILE A 54 -8.31 -1.86 -6.65
CA ILE A 54 -8.26 -2.24 -5.25
C ILE A 54 -8.86 -1.10 -4.44
N ILE A 55 -9.90 -1.39 -3.67
CA ILE A 55 -10.61 -0.42 -2.84
C ILE A 55 -10.28 -0.72 -1.37
N LYS A 56 -9.75 0.28 -0.66
CA LYS A 56 -9.36 0.25 0.75
C LYS A 56 -9.97 1.44 1.50
N GLY A 57 -11.20 1.29 1.99
CA GLY A 57 -11.96 2.42 2.53
C GLY A 57 -12.09 3.53 1.48
N ASN A 58 -11.53 4.71 1.76
CA ASN A 58 -11.57 5.86 0.86
C ASN A 58 -10.38 5.91 -0.14
N HIS A 59 -9.42 4.99 0.00
CA HIS A 59 -8.27 4.89 -0.89
C HIS A 59 -8.60 3.91 -2.01
N ILE A 60 -8.35 4.34 -3.25
CA ILE A 60 -8.50 3.51 -4.43
C ILE A 60 -7.13 3.40 -5.10
N SER A 61 -6.66 2.18 -5.29
CA SER A 61 -5.45 1.90 -6.08
C SER A 61 -5.86 1.14 -7.33
N GLY A 62 -5.39 1.54 -8.50
CA GLY A 62 -5.66 0.85 -9.75
C GLY A 62 -4.36 0.43 -10.45
N VAL A 63 -4.42 -0.75 -11.07
CA VAL A 63 -3.38 -1.34 -11.89
C VAL A 63 -3.82 -1.23 -13.34
N LEU A 64 -3.05 -0.49 -14.13
CA LEU A 64 -3.25 -0.38 -15.56
C LEU A 64 -2.70 -1.61 -16.28
N LYS A 65 -3.15 -1.82 -17.51
CA LYS A 65 -2.70 -2.91 -18.41
C LYS A 65 -1.19 -2.87 -18.71
N ASP A 66 -0.56 -1.70 -18.57
CA ASP A 66 0.89 -1.50 -18.70
C ASP A 66 1.67 -1.82 -17.41
N LYS A 67 0.99 -2.32 -16.38
CA LYS A 67 1.49 -2.58 -15.01
C LYS A 67 1.79 -1.33 -14.18
N THR A 68 1.46 -0.15 -14.66
CA THR A 68 1.54 1.08 -13.89
C THR A 68 0.51 1.05 -12.75
N ARG A 69 0.92 1.46 -11.55
CA ARG A 69 0.02 1.62 -10.41
C ARG A 69 -0.23 3.09 -10.17
N ILE A 70 -1.51 3.44 -10.13
CA ILE A 70 -1.96 4.77 -9.77
C ILE A 70 -2.89 4.68 -8.57
N ARG A 71 -2.88 5.70 -7.72
CA ARG A 71 -3.79 5.79 -6.58
C ARG A 71 -4.57 7.09 -6.63
N THR A 72 -5.77 7.04 -6.09
CA THR A 72 -6.62 8.21 -5.92
C THR A 72 -7.45 8.06 -4.66
N TYR A 73 -8.06 9.17 -4.24
CA TYR A 73 -9.00 9.19 -3.13
C TYR A 73 -10.40 9.38 -3.67
N SER A 74 -11.32 8.51 -3.22
CA SER A 74 -12.73 8.66 -3.54
C SER A 74 -13.41 9.57 -2.53
N ALA A 75 -14.17 10.54 -3.02
CA ALA A 75 -15.39 10.94 -2.32
C ALA A 75 -16.41 9.80 -2.44
N ASP A 76 -17.33 9.68 -1.49
CA ASP A 76 -18.36 8.63 -1.47
C ASP A 76 -19.10 8.60 -2.84
N TYR A 77 -18.82 7.58 -3.66
CA TYR A 77 -19.26 7.48 -5.05
C TYR A 77 -20.01 6.14 -5.25
N PRO A 78 -21.32 6.10 -4.97
CA PRO A 78 -22.09 4.86 -4.90
C PRO A 78 -22.13 4.08 -6.23
N ASP A 79 -22.02 4.79 -7.35
CA ASP A 79 -22.02 4.20 -8.69
C ASP A 79 -20.63 3.67 -9.12
N PHE A 80 -19.57 3.87 -8.32
CA PHE A 80 -18.20 3.51 -8.71
C PHE A 80 -18.06 2.03 -9.10
N VAL A 81 -18.60 1.15 -8.26
CA VAL A 81 -18.53 -0.31 -8.47
C VAL A 81 -19.30 -0.73 -9.73
N LYS A 82 -20.38 0.00 -10.05
CA LYS A 82 -21.15 -0.25 -11.28
C LYS A 82 -20.32 0.11 -12.51
N VAL A 83 -19.68 1.28 -12.51
CA VAL A 83 -18.78 1.71 -13.60
C VAL A 83 -17.63 0.72 -13.78
N LEU A 84 -16.96 0.30 -12.70
CA LEU A 84 -15.89 -0.69 -12.77
C LEU A 84 -16.36 -2.02 -13.41
N ARG A 85 -17.57 -2.47 -13.07
CA ARG A 85 -18.18 -3.69 -13.62
C ARG A 85 -18.52 -3.54 -15.10
N GLU A 86 -19.06 -2.39 -15.50
CA GLU A 86 -19.37 -2.10 -16.92
C GLU A 86 -18.12 -2.07 -17.80
N ARG A 87 -16.95 -1.78 -17.21
CA ARG A 87 -15.64 -1.81 -17.89
C ARG A 87 -14.91 -3.15 -17.77
N GLU A 88 -15.54 -4.18 -17.22
CA GLU A 88 -14.95 -5.53 -17.03
C GLU A 88 -13.63 -5.52 -16.24
N VAL A 89 -13.45 -4.56 -15.34
CA VAL A 89 -12.24 -4.42 -14.52
C VAL A 89 -12.30 -5.37 -13.33
N GLN A 90 -11.18 -6.01 -12.95
CA GLN A 90 -11.13 -6.82 -11.75
C GLN A 90 -11.25 -5.95 -10.49
N ILE A 91 -12.21 -6.26 -9.63
CA ILE A 91 -12.47 -5.49 -8.40
C ILE A 91 -11.99 -6.29 -7.20
N GLU A 92 -11.05 -5.75 -6.42
CA GLU A 92 -10.59 -6.31 -5.15
C GLU A 92 -10.95 -5.33 -4.02
N VAL A 93 -11.66 -5.79 -3.00
CA VAL A 93 -12.02 -4.97 -1.83
C VAL A 93 -11.21 -5.46 -0.64
N LYS A 94 -10.55 -4.55 0.06
CA LYS A 94 -9.78 -4.81 1.28
C LYS A 94 -10.33 -3.97 2.43
N PRO A 95 -10.26 -4.48 3.67
CA PRO A 95 -10.56 -3.65 4.83
C PRO A 95 -9.64 -2.41 4.83
N PRO A 96 -10.12 -1.26 5.30
CA PRO A 96 -9.24 -0.12 5.55
C PRO A 96 -8.15 -0.56 6.53
N ASP A 97 -6.96 0.03 6.40
CA ASP A 97 -5.89 -0.24 7.36
C ASP A 97 -6.39 0.24 8.74
N GLU A 98 -6.68 -0.71 9.64
CA GLU A 98 -7.01 -0.41 11.03
C GLU A 98 -5.80 0.30 11.61
N SER A 99 -5.95 1.58 11.97
CA SER A 99 -4.91 2.29 12.71
C SER A 99 -4.61 1.45 13.94
N PRO A 100 -3.36 0.98 14.11
CA PRO A 100 -3.05 0.12 15.23
C PRO A 100 -3.49 0.77 16.55
N TRP A 101 -4.10 -0.04 17.42
CA TRP A 101 -4.67 0.39 18.70
C TRP A 101 -3.68 1.09 19.65
N TYR A 102 -2.39 1.09 19.34
CA TYR A 102 -1.31 1.72 20.10
C TYR A 102 -0.97 3.16 19.66
N ILE A 103 -1.66 3.72 18.66
CA ILE A 103 -1.42 5.09 18.17
C ILE A 103 -2.50 6.10 18.64
N THR A 104 -3.26 5.79 19.69
CA THR A 104 -4.18 6.75 20.33
C THR A 104 -3.53 7.53 21.45
#